data_AF-A0AAV1RKJ0-F1
#
_entry.id   AF-A0AAV1RKJ0-F1
#
_cell.length_a   1.000
_cell.length_b   1.000
_cell.length_c   1.000
_cell.angle_alpha   90.00
_cell.angle_beta   90.00
_cell.angle_gamma   90.00
#
_symmetry.space_group_name_H-M   'P 1'
#
loop_
_entity.id
_entity.type
_entity.pdbx_description
1 polymer ?
#
loop_
_entity_poly.entity_id
_entity_poly.type
_entity_poly.pdbx_seq_one_letter_code
_entity_poly.pdbx_strand_id
1 'polypeptide(L)'
;MCNLRSSLKVIKGKKNGKTVIAEGGYIGLKLSATLRINDLDVTMLYPKPPCGKGVKLKDGGVLEVDIFIVGVGGRPLITLFKGRVEEEKGGIKYNNMILPSMPRS
;
A
#
# COMPACT_ATOMS: atom_id res chain seq x y z
N MET A 1 6.05 -6.88 8.22
CA MET A 1 5.88 -6.80 6.75
C MET A 1 4.98 -7.94 6.30
N CYS A 2 3.80 -7.67 5.74
CA CYS A 2 2.98 -8.71 5.13
C CYS A 2 3.61 -9.09 3.79
N ASN A 3 4.03 -10.34 3.63
CA ASN A 3 4.69 -10.84 2.44
C ASN A 3 3.70 -10.91 1.25
N LEU A 4 3.91 -10.07 0.23
CA LEU A 4 3.03 -9.96 -0.95
C LEU A 4 2.94 -11.26 -1.79
N ARG A 5 3.97 -12.11 -1.74
CA ARG A 5 4.02 -13.38 -2.50
C ARG A 5 2.96 -14.38 -2.03
N SER A 6 2.59 -14.35 -0.76
CA SER A 6 1.55 -15.22 -0.21
C SER A 6 0.15 -14.77 -0.65
N SER A 7 -0.07 -13.46 -0.77
CA SER A 7 -1.39 -12.88 -1.11
C SER A 7 -1.83 -13.19 -2.55
N LEU A 8 -0.90 -13.23 -3.52
CA LEU A 8 -1.21 -13.57 -4.91
C LEU A 8 -1.70 -15.02 -5.09
N LYS A 9 -1.19 -15.96 -4.29
CA LYS A 9 -1.71 -17.35 -4.26
C LYS A 9 -3.12 -17.42 -3.67
N VAL A 10 -3.44 -16.59 -2.69
CA VAL A 10 -4.77 -16.52 -2.07
C VAL A 10 -5.82 -15.98 -3.06
N ILE A 11 -5.47 -14.98 -3.87
CA ILE A 11 -6.39 -14.36 -4.84
C ILE A 11 -6.80 -15.35 -5.94
N LYS A 12 -5.88 -16.19 -6.45
CA LYS A 12 -6.21 -17.18 -7.50
C LYS A 12 -7.08 -18.33 -7.01
N GLY A 13 -7.14 -18.60 -5.71
CA GLY A 13 -7.89 -19.72 -5.13
C GLY A 13 -9.33 -19.40 -4.75
N LYS A 14 -9.73 -18.12 -4.69
CA LYS A 14 -11.05 -17.71 -4.18
C LYS A 14 -11.86 -16.96 -5.23
N LYS A 15 -12.59 -17.71 -6.07
CA LYS A 15 -13.73 -17.18 -6.84
C LYS A 15 -14.86 -16.88 -5.83
N ASN A 16 -15.32 -15.63 -5.71
CA ASN A 16 -16.27 -15.10 -4.72
C ASN A 16 -15.75 -14.74 -3.30
N GLY A 17 -14.43 -14.58 -3.11
CA GLY A 17 -13.94 -14.12 -1.80
C GLY A 17 -14.25 -12.65 -1.53
N LYS A 18 -14.68 -12.31 -0.30
CA LYS A 18 -14.83 -10.91 0.15
C LYS A 18 -13.46 -10.27 0.29
N THR A 19 -13.22 -9.23 -0.50
CA THR A 19 -11.94 -8.52 -0.51
C THR A 19 -12.10 -7.13 0.10
N VAL A 20 -11.20 -6.78 1.01
CA VAL A 20 -11.14 -5.43 1.58
C VAL A 20 -9.84 -4.75 1.22
N ILE A 21 -9.95 -3.51 0.77
CA ILE A 21 -8.84 -2.65 0.42
C ILE A 21 -8.82 -1.47 1.40
N ALA A 22 -7.83 -1.46 2.27
CA ALA A 22 -7.53 -0.34 3.17
C ALA A 22 -6.46 0.56 2.54
N GLU A 23 -6.82 1.26 1.47
CA GLU A 23 -5.97 2.20 0.75
C GLU A 23 -6.82 3.27 0.04
N GLY A 24 -6.52 4.55 0.26
CA GLY A 24 -7.16 5.69 -0.42
C GLY A 24 -6.40 6.24 -1.63
N GLY A 25 -5.28 5.62 -2.00
CA GLY A 25 -4.40 6.06 -3.08
C GLY A 25 -4.79 5.51 -4.46
N TYR A 26 -4.06 5.95 -5.49
CA TYR A 26 -4.30 5.54 -6.88
C TYR A 26 -4.12 4.03 -7.10
N ILE A 27 -3.24 3.38 -6.33
CA ILE A 27 -3.00 1.93 -6.42
C ILE A 27 -4.24 1.20 -5.93
N GLY A 28 -4.76 1.59 -4.77
CA GLY A 28 -6.00 1.04 -4.20
C GLY A 28 -7.18 1.17 -5.16
N LEU A 29 -7.34 2.32 -5.83
CA LEU A 29 -8.43 2.56 -6.78
C LEU A 29 -8.31 1.72 -8.07
N LYS A 30 -7.10 1.58 -8.64
CA LYS A 30 -6.89 0.71 -9.80
C LYS A 30 -7.16 -0.74 -9.45
N LEU A 31 -6.67 -1.18 -8.30
CA LEU A 31 -6.82 -2.54 -7.84
C LEU A 31 -8.28 -2.88 -7.54
N SER A 32 -9.03 -1.96 -6.92
CA SER A 32 -10.45 -2.14 -6.64
C SER A 32 -11.25 -2.31 -7.92
N ALA A 33 -10.99 -1.48 -8.95
CA ALA A 33 -11.63 -1.60 -10.25
C ALA A 33 -11.30 -2.94 -10.93
N THR A 34 -10.03 -3.35 -10.94
CA THR A 34 -9.62 -4.65 -11.51
C THR A 34 -10.30 -5.81 -10.79
N LEU A 35 -10.35 -5.80 -9.46
CA LEU A 35 -10.99 -6.87 -8.69
C LEU A 35 -12.52 -6.92 -8.93
N ARG A 36 -13.17 -5.75 -9.03
CA ARG A 36 -14.60 -5.64 -9.36
C ARG A 36 -14.94 -6.20 -10.75
N ILE A 37 -14.07 -5.96 -11.74
CA ILE A 37 -14.20 -6.50 -13.10
C ILE A 37 -14.07 -8.04 -13.10
N ASN A 38 -13.38 -8.62 -12.11
CA ASN A 38 -13.20 -10.06 -11.97
C ASN A 38 -14.26 -10.71 -11.04
N ASP A 39 -15.45 -10.09 -10.92
CA ASP A 39 -16.57 -10.58 -10.11
C ASP A 39 -16.24 -10.80 -8.62
N LEU A 40 -15.29 -10.04 -8.07
CA LEU A 40 -15.00 -10.05 -6.64
C LEU A 40 -15.75 -8.92 -5.93
N ASP A 41 -16.32 -9.24 -4.77
CA ASP A 41 -16.91 -8.26 -3.89
C ASP A 41 -15.80 -7.48 -3.16
N VAL A 42 -15.67 -6.20 -3.51
CA VAL A 42 -14.60 -5.32 -3.01
C VAL A 42 -15.20 -4.22 -2.16
N THR A 43 -14.76 -4.16 -0.91
CA THR A 43 -15.07 -3.06 0.00
C THR A 43 -13.80 -2.24 0.25
N MET A 44 -13.85 -0.95 -0.10
CA MET A 44 -12.76 -0.02 0.15
C MET A 44 -12.99 0.69 1.48
N LEU A 45 -12.00 0.67 2.37
CA LEU A 45 -12.06 1.28 3.70
C LEU A 45 -11.05 2.40 3.84
N TYR A 46 -11.54 3.54 4.31
CA TYR A 46 -10.72 4.68 4.67
C TYR A 46 -11.36 5.41 5.86
N PRO A 47 -10.61 5.81 6.90
CA PRO A 47 -9.14 5.71 7.09
C PRO A 47 -8.65 4.31 7.50
N LYS A 48 -7.32 4.09 7.45
CA LYS A 48 -6.65 2.81 7.79
C LYS A 48 -7.14 2.25 9.14
N PRO A 49 -7.69 1.02 9.19
CA PRO A 49 -8.08 0.40 10.44
C PRO A 49 -6.87 -0.08 11.26
N PRO A 50 -6.99 -0.16 12.60
CA PRO A 50 -5.96 -0.72 13.47
C PRO A 50 -5.68 -2.20 13.11
N CYS A 51 -4.42 -2.62 13.17
CA CYS A 51 -3.98 -3.94 12.69
C CYS A 51 -4.53 -5.10 13.55
N GLY A 52 -5.32 -5.98 12.94
CA GLY A 52 -5.86 -7.21 13.54
C GLY A 52 -6.30 -8.21 12.47
N LYS A 53 -6.63 -9.47 12.85
CA LYS A 53 -7.07 -10.55 11.94
C LYS A 53 -8.45 -10.32 11.28
N GLY A 54 -9.04 -9.15 11.47
CA GLY A 54 -10.30 -8.71 10.90
C GLY A 54 -10.41 -7.19 11.06
N VAL A 55 -11.19 -6.54 10.19
CA VAL A 55 -11.38 -5.09 10.29
C VAL A 55 -12.50 -4.82 11.27
N LYS A 56 -12.16 -4.27 12.44
CA LYS A 56 -13.15 -3.67 13.33
C LYS A 56 -13.54 -2.29 12.80
N LEU A 57 -14.79 -2.16 12.39
CA LEU A 57 -15.40 -0.87 12.09
C LEU A 57 -15.57 -0.09 13.40
N LYS A 58 -15.69 1.25 13.29
CA LYS A 58 -15.90 2.12 14.47
C LYS A 58 -17.18 1.76 15.23
N ASP A 59 -18.15 1.18 14.55
CA ASP A 59 -19.43 0.76 15.11
C ASP A 59 -19.36 -0.60 15.83
N GLY A 60 -18.16 -1.15 16.03
CA GLY A 60 -17.93 -2.43 16.71
C GLY A 60 -18.11 -3.68 15.83
N GLY A 61 -18.67 -3.52 14.62
CA GLY A 61 -18.80 -4.58 13.64
C GLY A 61 -17.45 -5.14 13.18
N VAL A 62 -17.36 -6.46 13.03
CA VAL A 62 -16.18 -7.16 12.50
C VAL A 62 -16.49 -7.59 11.08
N LEU A 63 -15.69 -7.11 10.12
CA LEU A 63 -15.79 -7.57 8.74
C LEU A 63 -14.80 -8.73 8.54
N GLU A 64 -15.34 -9.92 8.34
CA GLU A 64 -14.54 -11.08 7.89
C GLU A 64 -14.19 -10.91 6.41
N VAL A 65 -12.91 -11.06 6.12
CA VAL A 65 -12.34 -10.80 4.80
C VAL A 65 -11.43 -11.94 4.41
N ASP A 66 -11.55 -12.37 3.17
CA ASP A 66 -10.72 -13.42 2.61
C ASP A 66 -9.36 -12.87 2.19
N ILE A 67 -9.36 -11.63 1.69
CA ILE A 67 -8.19 -10.94 1.18
C ILE A 67 -8.20 -9.52 1.75
N PHE A 68 -7.13 -9.16 2.44
CA PHE A 68 -6.93 -7.81 2.99
C PHE A 68 -5.72 -7.15 2.32
N ILE A 69 -5.98 -6.03 1.65
CA ILE A 69 -4.98 -5.29 0.90
C ILE A 69 -4.76 -3.96 1.62
N VAL A 70 -3.51 -3.68 1.99
CA VAL A 70 -3.16 -2.43 2.67
C VAL A 70 -2.14 -1.69 1.83
N GLY A 71 -2.55 -0.51 1.37
CA GLY A 71 -1.64 0.45 0.76
C GLY A 71 -1.03 1.34 1.80
N VAL A 72 0.25 1.13 2.07
CA VAL A 72 1.01 1.95 3.03
C VAL A 72 1.80 3.09 2.36
N GLY A 73 1.63 3.27 1.04
CA GLY A 73 2.45 4.16 0.23
C GLY A 73 3.88 3.63 0.05
N GLY A 74 4.55 4.08 -1.00
CA GLY A 74 5.97 3.82 -1.22
C GLY A 74 6.82 4.81 -0.43
N ARG A 75 7.97 4.36 0.09
CA ARG A 75 9.01 5.24 0.65
C ARG A 75 10.27 5.11 -0.20
N PRO A 76 10.94 6.21 -0.58
CA PRO A 76 12.21 6.16 -1.29
C PRO A 76 13.27 5.36 -0.51
N LEU A 77 13.99 4.46 -1.19
CA LEU A 77 15.06 3.66 -0.58
C LEU A 77 16.38 4.44 -0.63
N ILE A 78 16.51 5.44 0.25
CA ILE A 78 17.68 6.33 0.29
C ILE A 78 18.74 5.92 1.32
N THR A 79 18.54 4.81 2.03
CA THR A 79 19.42 4.36 3.13
C THR A 79 20.88 4.22 2.71
N LEU A 80 21.15 3.76 1.48
CA LEU A 80 22.51 3.58 0.96
C LEU A 80 23.25 4.89 0.64
N PHE A 81 22.52 6.00 0.53
CA PHE A 81 23.05 7.30 0.16
C PHE A 81 23.05 8.30 1.31
N LYS A 82 22.61 7.88 2.50
CA LYS A 82 22.61 8.72 3.69
C LYS A 82 23.99 9.30 3.97
N GLY A 83 24.05 10.61 4.18
CA GLY A 83 25.29 11.34 4.45
C GLY A 83 26.22 11.53 3.25
N ARG A 84 25.89 11.00 2.06
CA ARG A 84 26.66 11.22 0.82
C ARG A 84 26.00 12.20 -0.13
N VAL A 85 24.67 12.37 -0.01
CA VAL A 85 23.88 13.29 -0.83
C VAL A 85 22.98 14.10 0.08
N GLU A 86 22.61 15.30 -0.36
CA GLU A 86 21.58 16.08 0.31
C GLU A 86 20.22 15.39 0.21
N GLU A 87 19.50 15.32 1.31
CA GLU A 87 18.15 14.76 1.38
C GLU A 87 17.12 15.87 1.51
N GLU A 88 16.03 15.77 0.76
CA GLU A 88 14.90 16.70 0.85
C GLU A 88 13.58 15.94 0.79
N LYS A 89 12.65 16.25 1.70
CA LYS A 89 11.29 15.65 1.77
C LYS A 89 11.28 14.11 1.77
N GLY A 90 12.33 13.48 2.30
CA GLY A 90 12.45 12.01 2.36
C GLY A 90 12.95 11.33 1.08
N GLY A 91 13.46 12.11 0.12
CA GLY A 91 14.16 11.63 -1.08
C GLY A 91 15.55 12.27 -1.23
N ILE A 92 16.23 11.92 -2.33
CA ILE A 92 17.50 12.57 -2.71
C ILE A 92 17.16 13.91 -3.35
N LYS A 93 17.86 14.97 -2.93
CA LYS A 93 17.71 16.31 -3.50
C LYS A 93 18.45 16.39 -4.84
N TYR A 94 17.79 16.99 -5.83
CA TYR A 94 18.32 17.19 -7.17
C TYR A 94 18.37 18.67 -7.52
N ASN A 95 19.31 19.06 -8.38
CA ASN A 95 19.36 20.38 -9.00
C ASN A 95 18.50 20.44 -10.28
N ASN A 96 18.48 21.61 -10.94
CA ASN A 96 17.71 21.83 -12.18
C ASN A 96 18.16 20.99 -13.39
N MET A 97 19.27 20.26 -13.27
CA MET A 97 19.80 19.34 -14.29
C MET A 97 19.55 17.87 -13.93
N ILE A 98 18.78 17.59 -12.87
CA ILE A 98 18.51 16.23 -12.37
C ILE A 98 19.82 15.53 -11.94
N LEU A 99 20.76 16.29 -11.38
CA LEU A 99 21.94 15.74 -10.71
C LEU A 99 21.76 15.76 -9.18
N PRO A 100 22.18 14.70 -8.46
CA PRO A 100 22.07 14.66 -7.02
C PRO A 100 22.95 15.75 -6.40
N SER A 101 22.38 16.50 -5.46
CA SER A 101 23.11 17.50 -4.70
C SER A 101 24.07 16.80 -3.74
N MET A 102 25.36 17.10 -3.86
CA MET A 102 26.38 16.62 -2.91
C MET A 102 26.57 17.64 -1.78
N PRO A 103 26.90 17.19 -0.56
CA PRO A 103 27.30 18.09 0.51
C PRO A 103 28.49 18.94 0.06
N ARG A 104 28.41 20.25 0.21
CA ARG A 104 29.57 21.13 -0.02
C ARG A 104 30.56 20.87 1.12
N SER A 105 31.82 20.61 0.75
CA SER A 105 32.97 20.51 1.65
C SER A 105 33.22 21.81 2.40
#